data_AF-A0A3S3QMH3-F1
#
_entry.id   AF-A0A3S3QMH3-F1
#
_cell.length_a   1.000
_cell.length_b   1.000
_cell.length_c   1.000
_cell.angle_alpha   90.00
_cell.angle_beta   90.00
_cell.angle_gamma   90.00
#
_symmetry.space_group_name_H-M   'P 1'
#
loop_
_entity.id
_entity.type
_entity.pdbx_description
1 polymer ?
#
loop_
_entity_poly.entity_id
_entity_poly.type
_entity_poly.pdbx_seq_one_letter_code
_entity_poly.pdbx_strand_id
1 'polypeptide(L)'
;MKKLWNIADLIDLEFFFNQDDGEDLDSLSARDRQIYTDLPPATQEAKPPKLLRTWLTSRRKTLQQKDSEIALPGRSWQEMLCLFFGIALFTGLFSGGGLAFSFLSYSGREPVNVAAYFAVFVLVQAVLFLLLAGSAFFRRIQGKNIIEASLLYRLLRRLFTGLLHKLMAGVQKKTSQKVSAETRLKWSAYNSSIKQIRQRYGLLFLRPFFLVVQVFGVCFNTGVLVATLFKVIGLISPLAGRAPCRSRLLGASAGPLGCPALVLAPKHLYPQPESDRGIQAGT
;
A
#
# COMPACT_ATOMS: atom_id res chain seq x y z
N MET A 1 -5.41 -24.07 7.09
CA MET A 1 -5.07 -24.09 8.52
C MET A 1 -5.65 -22.86 9.21
N LYS A 2 -6.66 -23.00 10.08
CA LYS A 2 -7.23 -21.84 10.81
C LYS A 2 -6.18 -21.29 11.77
N LYS A 3 -5.80 -20.03 11.58
CA LYS A 3 -4.85 -19.35 12.46
C LYS A 3 -5.54 -19.14 13.80
N LEU A 4 -5.12 -19.90 14.81
CA LEU A 4 -5.72 -19.87 16.14
C LEU A 4 -5.43 -18.57 16.91
N TRP A 5 -4.45 -17.79 16.48
CA TRP A 5 -3.96 -16.61 17.19
C TRP A 5 -3.74 -15.45 16.23
N ASN A 6 -4.22 -14.27 16.64
CA ASN A 6 -3.98 -12.99 15.98
C ASN A 6 -3.17 -12.05 16.89
N ILE A 7 -2.63 -10.97 16.31
CA ILE A 7 -1.86 -9.97 17.07
C ILE A 7 -2.75 -9.30 18.14
N ALA A 8 -4.03 -9.10 17.86
CA ALA A 8 -4.99 -8.59 18.84
C ALA A 8 -5.11 -9.50 20.07
N ASP A 9 -5.09 -10.84 19.87
CA ASP A 9 -5.13 -11.79 21.00
C ASP A 9 -3.86 -11.73 21.83
N LEU A 10 -2.71 -11.49 21.19
CA LEU A 10 -1.43 -11.30 21.89
C LEU A 10 -1.40 -9.98 22.67
N ILE A 11 -2.00 -8.92 22.13
CA ILE A 11 -2.14 -7.63 22.81
C ILE A 11 -3.01 -7.76 24.06
N ASP A 12 -4.15 -8.43 23.95
CA ASP A 12 -5.02 -8.64 25.10
C ASP A 12 -4.38 -9.57 26.14
N LEU A 13 -3.60 -10.57 25.71
CA LEU A 13 -2.87 -11.45 26.61
C LEU A 13 -1.86 -10.68 27.48
N GLU A 14 -1.03 -9.85 26.86
CA GLU A 14 -0.04 -9.04 27.61
C GLU A 14 -0.74 -8.03 28.52
N PHE A 15 -1.89 -7.49 28.10
CA PHE A 15 -2.69 -6.60 28.94
C PHE A 15 -3.14 -7.30 30.24
N PHE A 16 -3.63 -8.55 30.15
CA PHE A 16 -4.03 -9.29 31.35
C PHE A 16 -2.84 -9.72 32.21
N PHE A 17 -1.69 -10.04 31.61
CA PHE A 17 -0.48 -10.32 32.39
C PHE A 17 0.02 -9.09 33.15
N ASN A 18 0.03 -7.92 32.51
CA ASN A 18 0.39 -6.67 33.17
C ASN A 18 -0.63 -6.24 34.23
N GLN A 19 -1.89 -6.67 34.12
CA GLN A 19 -2.90 -6.45 35.16
C GLN A 19 -2.68 -7.37 36.37
N ASP A 20 -2.18 -8.59 36.13
CA ASP A 20 -1.89 -9.57 37.17
C ASP A 20 -0.51 -9.31 37.83
N ASP A 21 0.30 -8.40 37.28
CA ASP A 21 1.59 -7.99 37.87
C ASP A 21 1.38 -7.32 39.23
N GLY A 22 1.87 -7.98 40.30
CA GLY A 22 1.79 -7.50 41.68
C GLY A 22 0.62 -8.05 42.49
N GLU A 23 -0.25 -8.86 41.88
CA GLU A 23 -1.29 -9.61 42.59
C GLU A 23 -0.72 -10.86 43.28
N ASP A 24 -1.39 -11.31 44.34
CA ASP A 24 -0.97 -12.48 45.11
C ASP A 24 -1.14 -13.78 44.31
N LEU A 25 -0.14 -14.66 44.36
CA LEU A 25 -0.09 -15.89 43.56
C LEU A 25 -1.22 -16.86 43.91
N ASP A 26 -1.61 -16.94 45.18
CA ASP A 26 -2.68 -17.84 45.60
C ASP A 26 -4.03 -17.36 45.06
N SER A 27 -4.25 -16.04 45.06
CA SER A 27 -5.43 -15.43 44.45
C SER A 27 -5.51 -15.67 42.93
N LEU A 28 -4.39 -15.54 42.22
CA LEU A 28 -4.30 -15.77 40.77
C LEU A 28 -4.53 -17.25 40.44
N SER A 29 -3.93 -18.15 41.21
CA SER A 29 -4.09 -19.60 41.07
C SER A 29 -5.52 -20.05 41.32
N ALA A 30 -6.17 -19.52 42.36
CA ALA A 30 -7.57 -19.81 42.66
C ALA A 30 -8.50 -19.38 41.53
N ARG A 31 -8.31 -18.16 41.00
CA ARG A 31 -9.06 -17.63 39.86
C ARG A 31 -8.84 -18.47 38.60
N ASP A 32 -7.59 -18.78 38.27
CA ASP A 32 -7.27 -19.50 37.03
C ASP A 32 -7.74 -20.96 37.11
N ARG A 33 -7.72 -21.57 38.30
CA ARG A 33 -8.33 -22.87 38.57
C ARG A 33 -9.84 -22.81 38.38
N GLN A 34 -10.52 -21.80 38.90
CA GLN A 34 -11.95 -21.61 38.70
C GLN A 34 -12.28 -21.47 37.20
N ILE A 35 -11.53 -20.64 36.48
CA ILE A 35 -11.69 -20.50 35.03
C ILE A 35 -11.53 -21.85 34.32
N TYR A 36 -10.56 -22.68 34.73
CA TYR A 36 -10.33 -24.00 34.16
C TYR A 36 -11.46 -24.99 34.48
N THR A 37 -11.96 -25.01 35.71
CA THR A 37 -13.07 -25.91 36.12
C THR A 37 -14.38 -25.56 35.46
N ASP A 38 -14.60 -24.28 35.15
CA ASP A 38 -15.81 -23.80 34.45
C ASP A 38 -15.79 -24.14 32.95
N LEU A 39 -14.68 -24.65 32.41
CA LEU A 39 -14.59 -25.04 31.00
C LEU A 39 -15.32 -26.36 30.74
N PRO A 40 -15.97 -26.52 29.57
CA PRO A 40 -16.51 -27.81 29.14
C PRO A 40 -15.42 -28.90 29.09
N PRO A 41 -15.73 -30.16 29.46
CA PRO A 41 -14.74 -31.26 29.50
C PRO A 41 -13.96 -31.43 28.20
N ALA A 42 -14.64 -31.31 27.05
CA ALA A 42 -14.01 -31.39 25.72
C ALA A 42 -12.98 -30.28 25.43
N THR A 43 -12.96 -29.21 26.22
CA THR A 43 -11.98 -28.13 26.13
C THR A 43 -10.85 -28.30 27.13
N GLN A 44 -11.05 -29.01 28.24
CA GLN A 44 -10.03 -29.29 29.24
C GLN A 44 -8.92 -30.20 28.69
N GLU A 45 -9.29 -31.18 27.85
CA GLU A 45 -8.34 -32.06 27.15
C GLU A 45 -7.71 -31.41 25.90
N ALA A 46 -7.99 -30.13 25.64
CA ALA A 46 -7.48 -29.46 24.46
C ALA A 46 -5.98 -29.16 24.56
N LYS A 47 -5.33 -29.02 23.40
CA LYS A 47 -3.93 -28.59 23.31
C LYS A 47 -3.72 -27.25 24.04
N PRO A 48 -2.53 -27.00 24.63
CA PRO A 48 -2.23 -25.77 25.39
C PRO A 48 -2.59 -24.45 24.69
N PRO A 49 -2.35 -24.27 23.36
CA PRO A 49 -2.72 -23.03 22.68
C PRO A 49 -4.23 -22.76 22.61
N LYS A 50 -5.05 -23.82 22.67
CA LYS A 50 -6.51 -23.71 22.67
C LYS A 50 -7.01 -23.42 24.09
N LEU A 51 -6.43 -24.05 25.11
CA LEU A 51 -6.70 -23.74 26.53
C LEU A 51 -6.41 -22.27 26.85
N LEU A 52 -5.24 -21.77 26.48
CA LEU A 52 -4.86 -20.37 26.72
C LEU A 52 -5.80 -19.38 26.01
N ARG A 53 -6.27 -19.71 24.81
CA ARG A 53 -7.25 -18.89 24.09
C ARG A 53 -8.61 -18.88 24.80
N THR A 54 -9.04 -20.02 25.35
CA THR A 54 -10.28 -20.11 26.10
C THR A 54 -10.19 -19.33 27.42
N TRP A 55 -9.06 -19.44 28.13
CA TRP A 55 -8.77 -18.62 29.31
C TRP A 55 -8.83 -17.13 28.97
N LEU A 56 -8.18 -16.70 27.88
CA LEU A 56 -8.21 -15.31 27.42
C LEU A 56 -9.64 -14.86 27.14
N THR A 57 -10.42 -15.70 26.44
CA THR A 57 -11.83 -15.40 26.13
C THR A 57 -12.67 -15.26 27.39
N SER A 58 -12.41 -16.07 28.43
CA SER A 58 -13.08 -15.96 29.73
C SER A 58 -12.74 -14.63 30.40
N ARG A 59 -11.44 -14.27 30.48
CA ARG A 59 -10.99 -12.98 31.03
C ARG A 59 -11.62 -11.77 30.33
N ARG A 60 -11.74 -11.82 29.00
CA ARG A 60 -12.43 -10.78 28.21
C ARG A 60 -13.89 -10.63 28.63
N LYS A 61 -14.62 -11.73 28.81
CA LYS A 61 -16.03 -11.70 29.23
C LYS A 61 -16.21 -11.15 30.64
N THR A 62 -15.39 -11.59 31.59
CA THR A 62 -15.44 -11.08 32.97
C THR A 62 -15.17 -9.58 33.02
N LEU A 63 -14.19 -9.09 32.25
CA LEU A 63 -13.91 -7.66 32.18
C LEU A 63 -15.09 -6.88 31.58
N GLN A 64 -15.69 -7.39 30.50
CA GLN A 64 -16.87 -6.76 29.88
C GLN A 64 -18.11 -6.77 30.78
N GLN A 65 -18.27 -7.77 31.64
CA GLN A 65 -19.35 -7.83 32.62
C GLN A 65 -19.13 -6.86 33.79
N LYS A 66 -17.87 -6.71 34.23
CA LYS A 66 -17.52 -5.83 35.34
C LYS A 66 -17.50 -4.36 34.93
N ASP A 67 -17.08 -4.08 33.70
CA ASP A 67 -16.91 -2.73 33.20
C ASP A 67 -17.19 -2.67 31.69
N SER A 68 -18.45 -2.36 31.36
CA SER A 68 -18.97 -2.33 29.99
C SER A 68 -18.27 -1.28 29.11
N GLU A 69 -17.61 -0.27 29.70
CA GLU A 69 -16.99 0.84 28.98
C GLU A 69 -15.51 0.63 28.67
N ILE A 70 -14.84 -0.35 29.29
CA ILE A 70 -13.42 -0.59 29.02
C ILE A 70 -13.25 -1.27 27.66
N ALA A 71 -12.84 -0.48 26.66
CA ALA A 71 -12.41 -0.98 25.36
C ALA A 71 -11.12 -1.81 25.50
N LEU A 72 -11.17 -3.07 25.07
CA LEU A 72 -9.99 -3.93 25.08
C LEU A 72 -8.92 -3.41 24.10
N PRO A 73 -7.63 -3.43 24.49
CA PRO A 73 -6.56 -2.88 23.66
C PRO A 73 -6.41 -3.60 22.33
N GLY A 74 -6.67 -4.91 22.28
CA GLY A 74 -6.69 -5.70 21.05
C GLY A 74 -7.82 -5.29 20.10
N ARG A 75 -8.97 -4.85 20.63
CA ARG A 75 -10.08 -4.32 19.83
C ARG A 75 -9.72 -2.95 19.25
N SER A 76 -9.20 -2.03 20.06
CA SER A 76 -8.71 -0.73 19.58
C SER A 76 -7.61 -0.87 18.52
N TRP A 77 -6.74 -1.87 18.66
CA TRP A 77 -5.74 -2.21 17.64
C TRP A 77 -6.35 -2.62 16.30
N GLN A 78 -7.40 -3.47 16.32
CA GLN A 78 -8.09 -3.87 15.10
C GLN A 78 -8.81 -2.70 14.44
N GLU A 79 -9.46 -1.84 15.23
CA GLU A 79 -10.13 -0.63 14.74
C GLU A 79 -9.12 0.32 14.08
N MET A 80 -7.97 0.56 14.71
CA MET A 80 -6.88 1.35 14.11
C MET A 80 -6.38 0.74 12.79
N LEU A 81 -6.17 -0.57 12.74
CA LEU A 81 -5.75 -1.23 11.50
C LEU A 81 -6.82 -1.11 10.40
N CYS A 82 -8.09 -1.27 10.74
CA CYS A 82 -9.20 -1.11 9.81
C CYS A 82 -9.23 0.32 9.22
N LEU A 83 -9.05 1.33 10.07
CA LEU A 83 -8.91 2.72 9.63
C LEU A 83 -7.71 2.92 8.70
N PHE A 84 -6.55 2.34 9.03
CA PHE A 84 -5.38 2.40 8.15
C PHE A 84 -5.63 1.73 6.80
N PHE A 85 -6.35 0.61 6.76
CA PHE A 85 -6.74 -0.03 5.49
C PHE A 85 -7.68 0.86 4.68
N GLY A 86 -8.68 1.47 5.32
CA GLY A 86 -9.58 2.41 4.65
C GLY A 86 -8.82 3.60 4.06
N ILE A 87 -7.96 4.24 4.85
CA ILE A 87 -7.12 5.35 4.39
C ILE A 87 -6.22 4.90 3.24
N ALA A 88 -5.54 3.77 3.37
CA ALA A 88 -4.66 3.24 2.32
C ALA A 88 -5.40 2.98 1.01
N LEU A 89 -6.63 2.44 1.09
CA LEU A 89 -7.48 2.19 -0.06
C LEU A 89 -7.86 3.49 -0.78
N PHE A 90 -8.43 4.45 -0.06
CA PHE A 90 -8.86 5.72 -0.65
C PHE A 90 -7.67 6.53 -1.18
N THR A 91 -6.66 6.73 -0.35
CA THR A 91 -5.48 7.51 -0.76
C THR A 91 -4.72 6.84 -1.89
N GLY A 92 -4.60 5.51 -1.91
CA GLY A 92 -4.00 4.77 -3.01
C GLY A 92 -4.76 5.03 -4.31
N LEU A 93 -6.06 4.76 -4.33
CA LEU A 93 -6.88 4.88 -5.53
C LEU A 93 -6.86 6.31 -6.12
N PHE A 94 -7.10 7.32 -5.29
CA PHE A 94 -7.16 8.72 -5.75
C PHE A 94 -5.79 9.27 -6.11
N SER A 95 -4.72 8.94 -5.37
CA SER A 95 -3.38 9.42 -5.70
C SER A 95 -2.86 8.77 -6.99
N GLY A 96 -3.09 7.47 -7.19
CA GLY A 96 -2.72 6.77 -8.42
C GLY A 96 -3.44 7.33 -9.63
N GLY A 97 -4.77 7.46 -9.55
CA GLY A 97 -5.57 8.02 -10.63
C GLY A 97 -5.24 9.50 -10.91
N GLY A 98 -5.11 10.31 -9.86
CA GLY A 98 -4.78 11.73 -9.98
C GLY A 98 -3.42 11.99 -10.59
N LEU A 99 -2.39 11.24 -10.17
CA LEU A 99 -1.05 11.34 -10.76
C LEU A 99 -1.07 10.87 -12.22
N ALA A 100 -1.70 9.74 -12.53
CA ALA A 100 -1.80 9.27 -13.90
C ALA A 100 -2.53 10.28 -14.81
N PHE A 101 -3.63 10.87 -14.33
CA PHE A 101 -4.36 11.91 -15.06
C PHE A 101 -3.49 13.15 -15.31
N SER A 102 -2.72 13.57 -14.30
CA SER A 102 -1.80 14.70 -14.38
C SER A 102 -0.68 14.46 -15.40
N PHE A 103 0.00 13.30 -15.33
CA PHE A 103 1.08 12.95 -16.26
C PHE A 103 0.59 12.78 -17.69
N LEU A 104 -0.62 12.26 -17.88
CA LEU A 104 -1.19 12.10 -19.20
C LEU A 104 -1.80 13.41 -19.73
N SER A 105 -1.99 14.45 -18.91
CA SER A 105 -2.60 15.72 -19.33
C SER A 105 -1.71 16.41 -20.36
N TYR A 106 -2.19 16.54 -21.60
CA TYR A 106 -1.47 17.19 -22.68
C TYR A 106 -1.90 18.65 -22.79
N SER A 107 -0.98 19.58 -22.54
CA SER A 107 -1.25 21.02 -22.57
C SER A 107 -1.01 21.66 -23.96
N GLY A 108 -0.68 20.87 -24.99
CA GLY A 108 -0.42 21.38 -26.34
C GLY A 108 0.95 22.05 -26.56
N ARG A 109 1.73 22.29 -25.50
CA ARG A 109 3.06 22.93 -25.57
C ARG A 109 4.22 21.94 -25.47
N GLU A 110 4.03 20.81 -24.78
CA GLU A 110 5.05 19.78 -24.61
C GLU A 110 4.43 18.39 -24.81
N PRO A 111 5.08 17.48 -25.56
CA PRO A 111 4.64 16.09 -25.69
C PRO A 111 4.53 15.44 -24.32
N VAL A 112 3.51 14.59 -24.14
CA VAL A 112 3.34 13.80 -22.92
C VAL A 112 4.64 13.05 -22.64
N ASN A 113 5.22 13.24 -21.45
CA ASN A 113 6.46 12.59 -21.07
C ASN A 113 6.20 11.11 -20.71
N VAL A 114 6.06 10.30 -21.75
CA VAL A 114 5.82 8.85 -21.65
C VAL A 114 6.96 8.18 -20.88
N ALA A 115 8.21 8.63 -21.06
CA ALA A 115 9.35 8.11 -20.32
C ALA A 115 9.23 8.33 -18.80
N ALA A 116 8.82 9.53 -18.37
CA ALA A 116 8.58 9.83 -16.96
C ALA A 116 7.40 9.03 -16.40
N TYR A 117 6.33 8.84 -17.19
CA TYR A 117 5.22 7.96 -16.83
C TYR A 117 5.69 6.51 -16.59
N PHE A 118 6.40 5.91 -17.54
CA PHE A 118 6.94 4.55 -17.38
C PHE A 118 7.93 4.44 -16.22
N ALA A 119 8.80 5.44 -16.04
CA ALA A 119 9.75 5.45 -14.93
C ALA A 119 9.05 5.46 -13.56
N VAL A 120 8.04 6.31 -13.37
CA VAL A 120 7.35 6.44 -12.07
C VAL A 120 6.39 5.28 -11.81
N PHE A 121 5.58 4.88 -12.79
CA PHE A 121 4.52 3.91 -12.57
C PHE A 121 4.96 2.46 -12.77
N VAL A 122 5.94 2.19 -13.63
CA VAL A 122 6.38 0.82 -13.95
C VAL A 122 7.72 0.51 -13.31
N LEU A 123 8.74 1.35 -13.50
CA LEU A 123 10.09 1.05 -13.04
C LEU A 123 10.20 1.05 -11.51
N VAL A 124 9.64 2.05 -10.83
CA VAL A 124 9.64 2.09 -9.35
C VAL A 124 8.97 0.83 -8.77
N GLN A 125 7.85 0.40 -9.35
CA GLN A 125 7.14 -0.77 -8.86
C GLN A 125 7.89 -2.07 -9.15
N ALA A 126 8.48 -2.19 -10.33
CA ALA A 126 9.33 -3.33 -10.69
C ALA A 126 10.51 -3.47 -9.72
N VAL A 127 11.16 -2.36 -9.38
CA VAL A 127 12.25 -2.33 -8.38
C VAL A 127 11.75 -2.76 -7.00
N LEU A 128 10.62 -2.23 -6.52
CA LEU A 128 10.04 -2.61 -5.23
C LEU A 128 9.64 -4.09 -5.20
N PHE A 129 9.05 -4.60 -6.28
CA PHE A 129 8.69 -6.01 -6.42
C PHE A 129 9.93 -6.91 -6.42
N LEU A 130 10.97 -6.55 -7.18
CA LEU A 130 12.25 -7.28 -7.20
C LEU A 130 12.92 -7.29 -5.83
N LEU A 131 12.92 -6.18 -5.10
CA LEU A 131 13.44 -6.11 -3.73
C LEU A 131 12.65 -7.04 -2.80
N LEU A 132 11.32 -7.07 -2.93
CA LEU A 132 10.47 -7.95 -2.12
C LEU A 132 10.70 -9.43 -2.45
N ALA A 133 10.66 -9.78 -3.75
CA ALA A 133 10.86 -11.12 -4.27
C ALA A 133 12.26 -11.63 -3.92
N GLY A 134 13.29 -10.81 -4.12
CA GLY A 134 14.65 -11.07 -3.68
C GLY A 134 14.70 -11.36 -2.18
N SER A 135 14.12 -10.48 -1.35
CA SER A 135 14.10 -10.70 0.11
C SER A 135 13.37 -11.97 0.55
N ALA A 136 12.36 -12.42 -0.20
CA ALA A 136 11.62 -13.66 0.06
C ALA A 136 12.40 -14.88 -0.42
N PHE A 137 13.04 -14.79 -1.58
CA PHE A 137 13.87 -15.83 -2.17
C PHE A 137 15.12 -16.10 -1.33
N PHE A 138 15.84 -15.03 -0.93
CA PHE A 138 16.96 -15.14 0.01
C PHE A 138 16.52 -15.77 1.34
N ARG A 139 15.32 -15.43 1.85
CA ARG A 139 14.70 -16.08 3.03
C ARG A 139 14.46 -17.57 2.87
N ARG A 140 14.14 -18.01 1.66
CA ARG A 140 13.88 -19.42 1.37
C ARG A 140 15.18 -20.22 1.26
N ILE A 141 16.24 -19.62 0.71
CA ILE A 141 17.51 -20.32 0.43
C ILE A 141 18.45 -20.36 1.64
N GLN A 142 18.64 -19.24 2.35
CA GLN A 142 19.72 -19.13 3.35
C GLN A 142 19.27 -19.43 4.80
N GLY A 143 18.03 -19.86 4.99
CA GLY A 143 17.44 -20.06 6.32
C GLY A 143 17.28 -18.74 7.10
N LYS A 144 16.63 -18.82 8.27
CA LYS A 144 16.26 -17.62 9.06
C LYS A 144 17.47 -16.84 9.62
N ASN A 145 18.64 -17.47 9.75
CA ASN A 145 19.74 -16.94 10.57
C ASN A 145 20.72 -16.01 9.81
N ILE A 146 20.81 -16.07 8.48
CA ILE A 146 21.82 -15.31 7.72
C ILE A 146 21.30 -13.95 7.24
N ILE A 147 19.97 -13.74 7.21
CA ILE A 147 19.38 -12.52 6.65
C ILE A 147 19.43 -11.33 7.61
N GLU A 148 19.62 -11.59 8.90
CA GLU A 148 20.02 -10.55 9.84
C GLU A 148 21.40 -9.95 9.47
N ALA A 149 22.24 -10.68 8.73
CA ALA A 149 23.54 -10.21 8.26
C ALA A 149 23.45 -9.27 7.04
N SER A 150 22.41 -9.39 6.20
CA SER A 150 22.28 -8.63 4.95
C SER A 150 22.16 -7.12 5.20
N LEU A 151 23.10 -6.35 4.67
CA LEU A 151 23.14 -4.89 4.75
C LEU A 151 21.86 -4.26 4.16
N LEU A 152 21.31 -4.86 3.09
CA LEU A 152 20.09 -4.40 2.46
C LEU A 152 18.88 -4.56 3.37
N TYR A 153 18.75 -5.72 4.04
CA TYR A 153 17.67 -5.93 5.01
C TYR A 153 17.80 -5.00 6.22
N ARG A 154 19.02 -4.78 6.74
CA ARG A 154 19.28 -3.81 7.80
C ARG A 154 18.97 -2.38 7.36
N LEU A 155 19.33 -1.98 6.15
CA LEU A 155 19.04 -0.65 5.61
C LEU A 155 17.54 -0.45 5.41
N LEU A 156 16.85 -1.42 4.79
CA LEU A 156 15.41 -1.36 4.57
C LEU A 156 14.65 -1.34 5.90
N ARG A 157 15.10 -2.15 6.87
CA ARG A 157 14.57 -2.12 8.25
C ARG A 157 14.81 -0.75 8.88
N ARG A 158 16.02 -0.18 8.79
CA ARG A 158 16.37 1.13 9.37
C ARG A 158 15.54 2.26 8.76
N LEU A 159 15.38 2.26 7.44
CA LEU A 159 14.54 3.22 6.72
C LEU A 159 13.07 3.07 7.12
N PHE A 160 12.54 1.84 7.15
CA PHE A 160 11.16 1.58 7.54
C PHE A 160 10.91 1.96 9.00
N THR A 161 11.79 1.56 9.93
CA THR A 161 11.67 1.92 11.35
C THR A 161 11.85 3.42 11.57
N GLY A 162 12.75 4.07 10.84
CA GLY A 162 12.97 5.51 10.93
C GLY A 162 11.77 6.31 10.43
N LEU A 163 11.18 5.91 9.31
CA LEU A 163 9.96 6.51 8.77
C LEU A 163 8.78 6.29 9.73
N LEU A 164 8.58 5.06 10.19
CA LEU A 164 7.52 4.71 11.14
C LEU A 164 7.67 5.50 12.44
N HIS A 165 8.90 5.65 12.94
CA HIS A 165 9.18 6.42 14.15
C HIS A 165 8.91 7.92 13.97
N LYS A 166 9.27 8.52 12.83
CA LYS A 166 8.94 9.92 12.52
C LYS A 166 7.43 10.15 12.42
N LEU A 167 6.72 9.25 11.75
CA LEU A 167 5.25 9.32 11.65
C LEU A 167 4.61 9.19 13.03
N MET A 168 5.02 8.20 13.82
CA MET A 168 4.50 7.99 15.18
C MET A 168 4.85 9.14 16.12
N ALA A 169 6.08 9.67 16.07
CA ALA A 169 6.49 10.82 16.86
C ALA A 169 5.74 12.10 16.46
N GLY A 170 5.46 12.29 15.16
CA GLY A 170 4.66 13.41 14.66
C GLY A 170 3.20 13.34 15.12
N VAL A 171 2.61 12.15 15.08
CA VAL A 171 1.26 11.89 15.61
C VAL A 171 1.25 12.08 17.13
N GLN A 172 2.21 11.49 17.86
CA GLN A 172 2.30 11.60 19.31
C GLN A 172 2.47 13.06 19.75
N LYS A 173 3.30 13.86 19.07
CA LYS A 173 3.50 15.28 19.39
C LYS A 173 2.22 16.10 19.17
N LYS A 174 1.48 15.84 18.09
CA LYS A 174 0.21 16.51 17.79
C LYS A 174 -0.93 16.08 18.71
N THR A 175 -0.95 14.82 19.12
CA THR A 175 -1.98 14.27 20.01
C THR A 175 -1.71 14.64 21.48
N SER A 176 -0.45 14.66 21.92
CA SER A 176 -0.11 14.99 23.32
C SER A 176 -0.44 16.43 23.70
N GLN A 177 -0.56 17.34 22.73
CA GLN A 177 -0.96 18.72 22.95
C GLN A 177 -2.48 18.91 23.10
N LYS A 178 -3.29 17.89 22.74
CA LYS A 178 -4.76 17.97 22.72
C LYS A 178 -5.45 17.00 23.67
N VAL A 179 -4.72 16.19 24.44
CA VAL A 179 -5.29 15.13 25.28
C VAL A 179 -5.18 15.50 26.76
N SER A 180 -6.31 15.46 27.46
CA SER A 180 -6.46 15.73 28.90
C SER A 180 -5.60 14.78 29.76
N ALA A 181 -5.17 15.26 30.94
CA ALA A 181 -4.27 14.56 31.86
C ALA A 181 -4.84 13.20 32.35
N GLU A 182 -6.15 13.09 32.55
CA GLU A 182 -6.81 11.82 32.91
C GLU A 182 -6.74 10.77 31.81
N THR A 183 -6.93 11.18 30.55
CA THR A 183 -6.83 10.29 29.40
C THR A 183 -5.39 9.82 29.18
N ARG A 184 -4.41 10.66 29.56
CA ARG A 184 -2.97 10.35 29.47
C ARG A 184 -2.54 9.27 30.47
N LEU A 185 -3.11 9.25 31.68
CA LEU A 185 -2.89 8.21 32.68
C LEU A 185 -3.51 6.87 32.25
N LYS A 186 -4.73 6.88 31.72
CA LYS A 186 -5.34 5.68 31.11
C LYS A 186 -4.46 5.16 29.96
N TRP A 187 -3.92 6.04 29.12
CA TRP A 187 -3.02 5.69 28.03
C TRP A 187 -1.65 5.13 28.46
N SER A 188 -1.11 5.52 29.62
CA SER A 188 0.20 5.01 30.06
C SER A 188 0.19 3.52 30.38
N ALA A 189 -0.91 2.99 30.93
CA ALA A 189 -1.08 1.55 31.17
C ALA A 189 -1.25 0.76 29.87
N TYR A 190 -1.83 1.37 28.82
CA TYR A 190 -1.90 0.77 27.49
C TYR A 190 -0.54 0.77 26.76
N ASN A 191 0.23 1.85 26.92
CA ASN A 191 1.47 2.04 26.17
C ASN A 191 2.62 1.15 26.66
N SER A 192 2.61 0.75 27.94
CA SER A 192 3.57 -0.23 28.50
C SER A 192 3.42 -1.60 27.83
N SER A 193 2.18 -2.10 27.74
CA SER A 193 1.84 -3.37 27.09
C SER A 193 2.28 -3.39 25.60
N ILE A 194 2.03 -2.30 24.87
CA ILE A 194 2.44 -2.18 23.46
C ILE A 194 3.96 -2.11 23.31
N LYS A 195 4.66 -1.39 24.20
CA LYS A 195 6.13 -1.29 24.17
C LYS A 195 6.77 -2.66 24.40
N GLN A 196 6.25 -3.43 25.35
CA GLN A 196 6.73 -4.78 25.70
C GLN A 196 6.52 -5.77 24.56
N ILE A 197 5.33 -5.78 23.94
CA ILE A 197 5.05 -6.59 22.76
C ILE A 197 5.96 -6.20 21.59
N ARG A 198 6.20 -4.90 21.37
CA ARG A 198 7.10 -4.44 20.29
C ARG A 198 8.53 -4.91 20.51
N GLN A 199 9.00 -4.96 21.75
CA GLN A 199 10.34 -5.45 22.08
C GLN A 199 10.45 -6.97 21.93
N ARG A 200 9.43 -7.72 22.36
CA ARG A 200 9.44 -9.20 22.37
C ARG A 200 9.05 -9.84 21.03
N TYR A 201 8.18 -9.18 20.26
CA TYR A 201 7.56 -9.71 19.04
C TYR A 201 7.72 -8.79 17.83
N GLY A 202 8.72 -7.88 17.83
CA GLY A 202 8.83 -6.77 16.88
C GLY A 202 8.67 -7.12 15.39
N LEU A 203 9.10 -8.30 14.94
CA LEU A 203 8.93 -8.72 13.55
C LEU A 203 7.48 -9.11 13.19
N LEU A 204 6.72 -9.65 14.14
CA LEU A 204 5.30 -9.98 13.94
C LEU A 204 4.46 -8.71 13.81
N PHE A 205 4.85 -7.65 14.51
CA PHE A 205 4.16 -6.36 14.49
C PHE A 205 4.32 -5.61 13.16
N LEU A 206 5.40 -5.85 12.41
CA LEU A 206 5.63 -5.21 11.10
C LEU A 206 4.74 -5.77 9.98
N ARG A 207 4.25 -7.00 10.11
CA ARG A 207 3.44 -7.67 9.09
C ARG A 207 2.14 -6.92 8.75
N PRO A 208 1.28 -6.51 9.70
CA PRO A 208 0.06 -5.78 9.37
C PRO A 208 0.35 -4.46 8.66
N PHE A 209 1.38 -3.71 9.06
CA PHE A 209 1.77 -2.46 8.37
C PHE A 209 2.25 -2.72 6.94
N PHE A 210 3.02 -3.79 6.73
CA PHE A 210 3.41 -4.20 5.39
C PHE A 210 2.19 -4.52 4.50
N LEU A 211 1.16 -5.15 5.07
CA LEU A 211 -0.10 -5.42 4.38
C LEU A 211 -0.84 -4.13 4.02
N VAL A 212 -0.87 -3.13 4.90
CA VAL A 212 -1.44 -1.80 4.61
C VAL A 212 -0.72 -1.14 3.43
N VAL A 213 0.62 -1.16 3.42
CA VAL A 213 1.42 -0.62 2.29
C VAL A 213 1.14 -1.38 0.99
N GLN A 214 0.97 -2.70 1.05
CA GLN A 214 0.61 -3.51 -0.12
C GLN A 214 -0.78 -3.14 -0.66
N VAL A 215 -1.78 -2.98 0.23
CA VAL A 215 -3.13 -2.55 -0.17
C VAL A 215 -3.08 -1.18 -0.83
N PHE A 216 -2.34 -0.23 -0.25
CA PHE A 216 -2.10 1.07 -0.88
C PHE A 216 -1.52 0.89 -2.29
N GLY A 217 -0.47 0.09 -2.46
CA GLY A 217 0.18 -0.14 -3.75
C GLY A 217 -0.73 -0.78 -4.80
N VAL A 218 -1.60 -1.73 -4.38
CA VAL A 218 -2.60 -2.34 -5.27
C VAL A 218 -3.64 -1.30 -5.69
N CYS A 219 -4.24 -0.58 -4.74
CA CYS A 219 -5.25 0.44 -5.03
C CYS A 219 -4.67 1.58 -5.88
N PHE A 220 -3.41 1.98 -5.64
CA PHE A 220 -2.68 2.93 -6.45
C PHE A 220 -2.58 2.49 -7.90
N ASN A 221 -2.14 1.26 -8.13
CA ASN A 221 -2.09 0.68 -9.48
C ASN A 221 -3.46 0.60 -10.15
N THR A 222 -4.47 0.19 -9.40
CA THR A 222 -5.85 0.20 -9.90
C THR A 222 -6.25 1.60 -10.34
N GLY A 223 -5.95 2.64 -9.55
CA GLY A 223 -6.21 4.03 -9.90
C GLY A 223 -5.51 4.47 -11.18
N VAL A 224 -4.23 4.12 -11.34
CA VAL A 224 -3.43 4.41 -12.55
C VAL A 224 -4.02 3.74 -13.79
N LEU A 225 -4.36 2.44 -13.69
CA LEU A 225 -4.95 1.68 -14.79
C LEU A 225 -6.31 2.27 -15.19
N VAL A 226 -7.17 2.56 -14.22
CA VAL A 226 -8.48 3.18 -14.43
C VAL A 226 -8.34 4.53 -15.13
N ALA A 227 -7.47 5.41 -14.65
CA ALA A 227 -7.24 6.71 -15.27
C ALA A 227 -6.71 6.60 -16.72
N THR A 228 -5.81 5.63 -16.96
CA THR A 228 -5.27 5.37 -18.29
C THR A 228 -6.35 4.88 -19.25
N LEU A 229 -7.17 3.91 -18.82
CA LEU A 229 -8.29 3.38 -19.61
C LEU A 229 -9.32 4.46 -19.91
N PHE A 230 -9.71 5.26 -18.92
CA PHE A 230 -10.64 6.38 -19.13
C PHE A 230 -10.11 7.35 -20.16
N LYS A 231 -8.82 7.67 -20.13
CA LYS A 231 -8.22 8.59 -21.08
C LYS A 231 -8.17 7.99 -22.49
N VAL A 232 -7.80 6.72 -22.62
CA VAL A 232 -7.74 6.03 -23.92
C VAL A 232 -9.13 5.88 -24.52
N ILE A 233 -10.15 5.48 -23.74
CA ILE A 233 -11.54 5.37 -24.21
C ILE A 233 -12.12 6.76 -24.52
N GLY A 234 -11.84 7.77 -23.69
CA GLY A 234 -12.24 9.15 -23.93
C GLY A 234 -11.61 9.73 -25.20
N LEU A 235 -10.36 9.32 -25.52
CA LEU A 235 -9.69 9.65 -26.77
C LEU A 235 -10.29 8.92 -27.98
N ILE A 236 -10.78 7.69 -27.79
CA ILE A 236 -11.37 6.84 -28.84
C ILE A 236 -12.85 7.15 -29.08
N SER A 237 -13.52 7.86 -28.17
CA SER A 237 -14.93 8.23 -28.33
C SER A 237 -15.10 9.23 -29.49
N PRO A 238 -15.87 8.89 -30.55
CA PRO A 238 -16.02 9.70 -31.76
C PRO A 238 -16.77 11.03 -31.55
N LEU A 239 -17.17 11.35 -30.31
CA LEU A 239 -17.90 12.57 -29.97
C LEU A 239 -17.00 13.79 -29.67
N ALA A 240 -15.68 13.62 -29.54
CA ALA A 240 -14.73 14.73 -29.44
C ALA A 240 -14.21 15.21 -30.81
N GLY A 241 -14.65 14.60 -31.90
CA GLY A 241 -14.24 14.86 -33.28
C GLY A 241 -15.09 15.87 -34.05
N ARG A 242 -15.69 16.87 -33.39
CA ARG A 242 -16.17 18.08 -34.09
C ARG A 242 -15.34 19.28 -33.67
N ALA A 243 -14.09 19.31 -34.15
CA ALA A 243 -13.46 20.58 -34.42
C ALA A 243 -14.32 21.30 -35.49
N PRO A 244 -14.81 22.52 -35.26
CA PRO A 244 -15.45 23.27 -36.32
C PRO A 244 -14.36 23.64 -37.33
N CYS A 245 -14.38 22.95 -38.47
CA CYS A 245 -13.77 23.44 -39.70
C CYS A 245 -14.45 24.78 -40.01
N ARG A 246 -13.93 25.88 -39.45
CA ARG A 246 -14.37 27.23 -39.77
C ARG A 246 -13.81 27.57 -41.15
N SER A 247 -14.56 27.14 -42.15
CA SER A 247 -14.47 27.63 -43.52
C SER A 247 -14.45 29.15 -43.48
N ARG A 248 -13.27 29.71 -43.80
CA ARG A 248 -13.11 31.10 -44.16
C ARG A 248 -13.68 31.25 -45.58
N LEU A 249 -15.01 31.28 -45.68
CA LEU A 249 -15.77 31.63 -46.88
C LEU A 249 -16.68 32.80 -46.52
N LEU A 250 -16.08 33.98 -46.40
CA LEU A 250 -16.76 35.27 -46.53
C LEU A 250 -15.82 36.16 -47.33
N GLY A 251 -16.19 36.37 -48.58
CA GLY A 251 -15.46 37.18 -49.56
C GLY A 251 -16.12 37.12 -50.93
N ALA A 252 -17.46 37.13 -50.98
CA ALA A 252 -18.19 37.48 -52.20
C ALA A 252 -18.21 39.00 -52.29
N SER A 253 -17.29 39.54 -53.08
CA SER A 253 -17.38 40.89 -53.67
C SER A 253 -17.13 40.74 -55.15
N ALA A 254 -18.04 41.30 -55.93
CA ALA A 254 -18.10 41.27 -57.38
C ALA A 254 -16.93 42.04 -58.03
N GLY A 255 -16.49 41.60 -59.20
CA GLY A 255 -15.67 42.41 -60.11
C GLY A 255 -14.60 41.63 -60.87
N PRO A 256 -14.64 41.56 -62.21
CA PRO A 256 -13.79 40.69 -63.03
C PRO A 256 -12.47 41.38 -63.41
N LEU A 257 -11.42 40.60 -63.68
CA LEU A 257 -10.36 40.78 -64.70
C LEU A 257 -9.07 40.05 -64.29
N GLY A 258 -8.56 39.19 -65.19
CA GLY A 258 -7.12 38.95 -65.33
C GLY A 258 -6.49 37.76 -64.58
N CYS A 259 -6.48 36.60 -65.22
CA CYS A 259 -5.28 35.73 -65.27
C CYS A 259 -4.51 36.06 -66.57
N PRO A 260 -3.25 35.63 -66.80
CA PRO A 260 -2.32 34.85 -65.97
C PRO A 260 -0.84 35.36 -65.99
N ALA A 261 0.02 34.88 -65.08
CA ALA A 261 1.46 34.59 -65.31
C ALA A 261 2.08 34.00 -64.02
N LEU A 262 2.49 32.74 -63.98
CA LEU A 262 3.79 32.22 -64.42
C LEU A 262 4.93 32.51 -63.41
N VAL A 263 5.15 31.60 -62.46
CA VAL A 263 6.44 31.48 -61.73
C VAL A 263 6.80 30.00 -61.54
N LEU A 264 7.70 29.57 -62.42
CA LEU A 264 8.84 28.64 -62.32
C LEU A 264 8.98 27.63 -61.15
N ALA A 265 9.42 26.43 -61.59
CA ALA A 265 9.79 25.22 -60.87
C ALA A 265 10.92 25.37 -59.80
N PRO A 266 11.25 24.26 -59.10
CA PRO A 266 12.51 23.61 -59.45
C PRO A 266 12.46 22.08 -59.56
N LYS A 267 13.40 21.61 -60.38
CA LYS A 267 13.80 20.24 -60.72
C LYS A 267 14.24 19.46 -59.48
N HIS A 268 13.81 18.19 -59.36
CA HIS A 268 14.62 17.18 -58.67
C HIS A 268 14.61 15.85 -59.43
N LEU A 269 15.85 15.42 -59.67
CA LEU A 269 16.37 14.23 -60.34
C LEU A 269 15.80 12.93 -59.73
N TYR A 270 15.33 12.00 -60.56
CA TYR A 270 15.11 10.60 -60.20
C TYR A 270 16.33 9.77 -60.63
N PRO A 271 16.86 8.86 -59.78
CA PRO A 271 17.92 7.93 -60.16
C PRO A 271 17.35 6.66 -60.81
N GLN A 272 18.08 6.13 -61.79
CA GLN A 272 17.90 4.80 -62.41
C GLN A 272 18.40 3.70 -61.46
N PRO A 273 17.72 2.53 -61.39
CA PRO A 273 18.32 1.31 -60.87
C PRO A 273 18.83 0.40 -62.00
N GLU A 274 20.06 -0.06 -61.81
CA GLU A 274 20.74 -1.16 -62.51
C GLU A 274 19.88 -2.44 -62.53
N SER A 275 19.96 -3.17 -63.65
CA SER A 275 19.59 -4.58 -63.69
C SER A 275 20.60 -5.36 -64.52
N ASP A 276 21.25 -6.28 -63.82
CA ASP A 276 22.20 -7.28 -64.27
C ASP A 276 21.77 -8.04 -65.53
N ARG A 277 22.76 -8.29 -66.40
CA ARG A 277 22.88 -9.58 -67.10
C ARG A 277 24.33 -9.84 -67.48
N GLY A 278 25.02 -10.59 -66.61
CA GLY A 278 26.22 -11.33 -66.98
C GLY A 278 25.86 -12.56 -67.79
N ILE A 279 26.63 -12.82 -68.85
CA ILE A 279 26.83 -14.15 -69.43
C ILE A 279 28.32 -14.29 -69.73
N GLN A 280 28.96 -15.24 -69.06
CA GLN A 280 30.28 -15.79 -69.37
C GLN A 280 30.15 -16.85 -70.48
N ALA A 281 31.11 -16.84 -71.41
CA ALA A 281 31.73 -17.99 -72.09
C ALA A 281 32.91 -17.39 -72.89
N GLY A 282 34.17 -17.82 -72.82
CA GLY A 282 34.69 -19.15 -72.57
C GLY A 282 35.32 -19.69 -73.86
N THR A 283 36.47 -19.15 -74.27
CA THR A 283 37.62 -19.82 -74.92
C THR A 283 38.70 -18.81 -75.26
#